data_AF-A0AAY4EQX6-F1
#
_entry.id   AF-A0AAY4EQX6-F1
#
_cell.length_a   1.000
_cell.length_b   1.000
_cell.length_c   1.000
_cell.angle_alpha   90.00
_cell.angle_beta   90.00
_cell.angle_gamma   90.00
#
_symmetry.space_group_name_H-M   'P 1'
#
loop_
_entity.id
_entity.type
_entity.pdbx_description
1 polymer ?
#
loop_
_entity_poly.entity_id
_entity_poly.type
_entity_poly.pdbx_seq_one_letter_code
_entity_poly.pdbx_strand_id
1 'polypeptide(L)'
;ELYVTTNIIYSTKQVEVTSCEGYCNTFSMFSMESSTVQHSCSCCQEVSTSKKDVEMVCSDGSKFNYSYTYIEKCGCLDTECTVKETSPGLKKQRRRR
;
A
#
# COMPACT_ATOMS: atom_id res chain seq x y z
N GLU A 1 30.60 -23.06 19.01
CA GLU A 1 29.36 -23.80 18.75
C GLU A 1 28.30 -22.79 18.35
N LEU A 2 27.68 -22.97 17.18
CA LEU A 2 26.66 -22.05 16.66
C LEU A 2 25.29 -22.63 17.07
N TYR A 3 24.72 -22.15 18.18
CA TYR A 3 23.36 -22.52 18.56
C TYR A 3 22.40 -21.81 17.61
N VAL A 4 21.89 -22.54 16.62
CA VAL A 4 20.77 -22.07 15.80
C VAL A 4 19.52 -22.18 16.65
N THR A 5 19.15 -21.10 17.34
CA THR A 5 17.87 -20.97 18.05
C THR A 5 16.81 -20.52 17.06
N THR A 6 16.33 -21.44 16.21
CA THR A 6 15.11 -21.17 15.43
C THR A 6 13.92 -21.23 16.37
N ASN A 7 13.57 -20.10 17.00
CA ASN A 7 12.30 -19.92 17.67
C ASN A 7 11.20 -19.87 16.59
N ILE A 8 10.68 -21.04 16.22
CA ILE A 8 9.55 -21.14 15.28
C ILE A 8 8.28 -20.81 16.07
N ILE A 9 7.56 -19.78 15.62
CA ILE A 9 6.30 -19.31 16.21
C ILE A 9 5.17 -19.62 15.24
N TYR A 10 4.12 -20.28 15.71
CA TYR A 10 2.96 -20.64 14.89
C TYR A 10 1.65 -20.41 15.65
N SER A 11 0.54 -20.20 14.92
CA SER A 11 -0.78 -20.13 15.53
C SER A 11 -1.35 -21.53 15.76
N THR A 12 -2.13 -21.71 16.83
CA THR A 12 -2.86 -22.96 17.09
C THR A 12 -4.05 -23.19 16.14
N LYS A 13 -4.50 -22.14 15.45
CA LYS A 13 -5.66 -22.17 14.56
C LYS A 13 -5.35 -21.48 13.24
N GLN A 14 -6.11 -21.81 12.20
CA GLN A 14 -6.06 -21.06 10.96
C GLN A 14 -6.49 -19.61 11.22
N VAL A 15 -5.64 -18.67 10.84
CA VAL A 15 -5.88 -17.24 10.97
C VAL A 15 -6.31 -16.70 9.61
N GLU A 16 -7.47 -16.07 9.56
CA GLU A 16 -7.93 -15.34 8.37
C GLU A 16 -7.21 -13.99 8.28
N VAL A 17 -6.56 -13.73 7.16
CA VAL A 17 -5.86 -12.46 6.90
C VAL A 17 -6.49 -11.83 5.67
N THR A 18 -6.79 -10.54 5.75
CA THR A 18 -7.42 -9.77 4.68
C THR A 18 -6.46 -8.75 4.06
N SER A 19 -6.60 -8.49 2.77
CA SER A 19 -5.85 -7.48 2.01
C SER A 19 -6.80 -6.61 1.19
N CYS A 20 -6.39 -5.37 0.91
CA CYS A 20 -7.06 -4.49 -0.04
C CYS A 20 -6.34 -4.52 -1.38
N GLU A 21 -7.04 -4.96 -2.42
CA GLU A 21 -6.51 -5.05 -3.78
C GLU A 21 -7.59 -4.59 -4.77
N GLY A 22 -7.23 -3.74 -5.72
CA GLY A 22 -8.18 -3.23 -6.71
C GLY A 22 -7.69 -2.01 -7.45
N TYR A 23 -8.46 -1.64 -8.48
CA TYR A 23 -8.22 -0.43 -9.27
C TYR A 23 -9.08 0.71 -8.75
N CYS A 24 -8.46 1.87 -8.58
CA CYS A 24 -9.13 3.11 -8.21
C CYS A 24 -9.00 4.15 -9.32
N ASN A 25 -9.93 5.11 -9.37
CA ASN A 25 -9.96 6.11 -10.42
C ASN A 25 -8.81 7.10 -10.24
N THR A 26 -7.99 7.23 -11.28
CA THR A 26 -6.90 8.21 -11.32
C THR A 26 -6.92 8.91 -12.67
N PHE A 27 -6.45 10.16 -12.72
CA PHE A 27 -6.30 10.87 -13.98
C PHE A 27 -5.07 11.76 -14.00
N SER A 28 -4.63 12.08 -15.21
CA SER A 28 -3.63 13.10 -15.48
C SER A 28 -4.03 13.81 -16.76
N MET A 29 -4.48 15.05 -16.66
CA MET A 29 -5.07 15.79 -17.77
C MET A 29 -4.52 17.21 -17.85
N PHE A 30 -4.23 17.68 -19.06
CA PHE A 30 -3.84 19.07 -19.28
C PHE A 30 -5.04 19.99 -19.06
N SER A 31 -4.92 20.94 -18.15
CA SER A 31 -5.92 21.98 -17.92
C SER A 31 -5.51 23.26 -18.67
N MET A 32 -6.39 23.73 -19.55
CA MET A 32 -6.19 25.00 -20.24
C MET A 32 -6.27 26.20 -19.29
N GLU A 33 -7.10 26.10 -18.25
CA GLU A 33 -7.28 27.18 -17.26
C GLU A 33 -6.01 27.42 -16.45
N SER A 34 -5.35 26.35 -15.99
CA SER A 34 -4.10 26.45 -15.24
C SER A 34 -2.85 26.38 -16.12
N SER A 35 -3.00 26.09 -17.42
CA SER A 35 -1.89 25.84 -18.36
C SER A 35 -0.88 24.80 -17.87
N THR A 36 -1.36 23.84 -17.07
CA THR A 36 -0.55 22.79 -16.42
C THR A 36 -1.25 21.43 -16.51
N VAL A 37 -0.51 20.35 -16.30
CA VAL A 37 -1.09 19.01 -16.14
C VAL A 37 -1.59 18.89 -14.70
N GLN A 38 -2.89 18.60 -14.55
CA GLN A 38 -3.51 18.29 -13.27
C GLN A 38 -3.52 16.77 -13.06
N HIS A 39 -3.31 16.35 -11.82
CA HIS A 39 -3.24 14.96 -11.43
C HIS A 39 -4.23 14.69 -10.29
N SER A 40 -4.90 13.55 -10.35
CA SER A 40 -5.66 12.98 -9.23
C SER A 40 -5.28 11.51 -9.11
N CYS A 41 -4.78 11.13 -7.94
CA CYS A 41 -4.42 9.77 -7.62
C CYS A 41 -5.30 9.27 -6.48
N SER A 42 -5.69 8.01 -6.55
CA SER A 42 -6.36 7.32 -5.46
C SER A 42 -5.84 5.89 -5.37
N CYS A 43 -5.76 5.37 -4.15
CA CYS A 43 -5.27 4.02 -3.87
C CYS A 43 -6.35 3.22 -3.14
N CYS A 44 -6.42 1.92 -3.45
CA CYS A 44 -7.28 0.99 -2.73
C CYS A 44 -6.66 0.74 -1.35
N GLN A 45 -7.32 1.23 -0.30
CA GLN A 45 -6.83 1.18 1.08
C GLN A 45 -7.96 0.78 2.03
N GLU A 46 -7.58 0.33 3.23
CA GLU A 46 -8.51 0.02 4.29
C GLU A 46 -9.27 1.28 4.75
N VAL A 47 -10.59 1.25 4.66
CA VAL A 47 -11.46 2.33 5.15
C VAL A 47 -12.12 1.99 6.48
N SER A 48 -12.06 0.71 6.86
CA SER A 48 -12.54 0.22 8.15
C SER A 48 -11.72 -1.00 8.59
N THR A 49 -11.30 -0.98 9.85
CA THR A 49 -10.46 -2.01 10.46
C THR A 49 -10.96 -2.37 11.84
N SER A 50 -10.73 -3.60 12.26
CA SER A 50 -10.90 -4.08 13.63
C SER A 50 -9.60 -4.67 14.16
N LYS A 51 -9.50 -4.92 15.47
CA LYS A 51 -8.41 -5.71 16.05
C LYS A 51 -8.91 -7.12 16.31
N LYS A 52 -8.14 -8.12 15.90
CA LYS A 52 -8.38 -9.54 16.18
C LYS A 52 -7.22 -10.13 16.97
N ASP A 53 -7.54 -10.94 17.96
CA ASP A 53 -6.58 -11.62 18.82
C ASP A 53 -6.42 -13.08 18.41
N VAL A 54 -5.17 -13.56 18.42
CA VAL A 54 -4.82 -14.94 18.12
C VAL A 54 -3.84 -15.46 19.15
N GLU A 55 -4.09 -16.67 19.67
CA GLU A 55 -3.13 -17.38 20.50
C GLU A 55 -2.00 -17.96 19.63
N MET A 56 -0.78 -17.55 19.92
CA MET A 56 0.45 -18.00 19.29
C MET A 56 1.20 -18.92 20.24
N VAL A 57 1.88 -19.91 19.67
CA VAL A 57 2.67 -20.90 20.40
C VAL A 57 4.10 -20.87 19.91
N CYS A 58 5.01 -20.75 20.86
CA CYS A 58 6.44 -20.85 20.64
C CYS A 58 6.88 -22.31 20.61
N SER A 59 8.05 -22.56 20.04
CA SER A 59 8.64 -23.91 19.97
C SER A 59 8.89 -24.56 21.35
N ASP A 60 9.01 -23.76 22.41
CA ASP A 60 9.16 -24.20 23.80
C ASP A 60 7.81 -24.53 24.49
N GLY A 61 6.70 -24.39 23.77
CA GLY A 61 5.35 -24.61 24.29
C GLY A 61 4.76 -23.42 25.04
N SER A 62 5.51 -22.32 25.21
CA SER A 62 4.97 -21.08 25.77
C SER A 62 3.91 -20.48 24.83
N LYS A 63 2.90 -19.86 25.43
CA LYS A 63 1.75 -19.28 24.73
C LYS A 63 1.68 -17.79 24.98
N PHE A 64 1.36 -17.03 23.93
CA PHE A 64 1.08 -15.61 24.05
C PHE A 64 -0.01 -15.19 23.07
N ASN A 65 -0.72 -14.11 23.39
CA ASN A 65 -1.71 -13.54 22.49
C ASN A 65 -1.07 -12.48 21.60
N TYR A 66 -1.35 -12.57 20.31
CA TYR A 66 -0.98 -11.57 19.31
C TYR A 66 -2.23 -10.90 18.76
N SER A 67 -2.30 -9.58 18.90
CA SER A 67 -3.35 -8.76 18.31
C SER A 67 -2.88 -8.22 16.96
N TYR A 68 -3.68 -8.42 15.91
CA TYR A 68 -3.42 -7.86 14.59
C TYR A 68 -4.60 -7.04 14.08
N THR A 69 -4.32 -6.16 13.13
CA THR A 69 -5.35 -5.36 12.47
C THR A 69 -5.99 -6.18 11.35
N TYR A 70 -7.30 -6.36 11.42
CA TYR A 70 -8.10 -7.03 10.41
C TYR A 70 -8.82 -5.98 9.56
N ILE A 71 -8.72 -6.10 8.25
CA ILE A 71 -9.39 -5.20 7.30
C ILE A 71 -10.84 -5.68 7.13
N GLU A 72 -11.79 -4.84 7.50
CA GLU A 72 -13.22 -5.10 7.35
C GLU A 72 -13.73 -4.64 5.98
N LYS A 73 -13.23 -3.49 5.50
CA LYS A 73 -13.65 -2.88 4.24
C LYS A 73 -12.51 -2.11 3.58
N CYS A 74 -12.48 -2.18 2.26
CA CYS A 74 -11.59 -1.41 1.40
C CYS A 74 -12.36 -0.31 0.66
N GLY A 75 -11.66 0.75 0.29
CA GLY A 75 -12.19 1.83 -0.53
C GLY A 75 -11.07 2.60 -1.24
N CYS A 76 -11.44 3.45 -2.19
CA CYS A 76 -10.50 4.32 -2.87
C CYS A 76 -10.30 5.59 -2.05
N LEU A 77 -9.08 5.80 -1.56
CA LEU A 77 -8.70 7.01 -0.85
C LEU A 77 -7.82 7.86 -1.75
N ASP A 78 -8.11 9.16 -1.80
CA ASP A 78 -7.31 10.13 -2.54
C ASP A 78 -5.90 10.22 -1.94
N THR A 79 -4.91 10.32 -2.82
CA THR A 79 -3.48 10.34 -2.47
C THR A 79 -2.75 11.37 -3.32
N GLU A 80 -1.65 11.91 -2.79
CA GLU A 80 -0.81 12.84 -3.55
C GLU A 80 0.06 12.09 -4.57
N CYS A 81 0.05 12.56 -5.82
CA CYS A 81 0.92 12.04 -6.86
C CYS A 81 2.31 12.69 -6.75
N THR A 82 3.39 11.91 -6.67
CA THR A 82 4.74 12.44 -6.84
C THR A 82 5.08 12.53 -8.33
N VAL A 83 5.10 13.75 -8.88
CA VAL A 83 5.49 13.95 -10.28
C VAL A 83 7.01 13.93 -10.35
N LYS A 84 7.58 12.90 -10.97
CA LYS A 84 8.99 12.95 -11.38
C LYS A 84 9.08 13.98 -12.51
N GLU A 85 9.73 15.11 -12.24
CA GLU A 85 10.08 16.16 -13.21
C GLU A 85 10.48 15.53 -14.54
N THR A 86 9.54 15.46 -15.49
CA THR A 86 9.85 15.00 -16.84
C THR A 86 10.29 16.26 -17.55
N SER A 87 11.60 16.44 -17.67
CA SER A 87 12.22 17.59 -18.33
C SER A 87 11.45 17.92 -19.62
N PRO A 88 10.97 19.16 -19.82
CA PRO A 88 10.29 19.51 -21.06
C PRO A 88 11.26 19.24 -22.21
N GLY A 89 10.94 18.22 -23.01
CA GLY A 89 11.78 17.80 -24.14
C GLY A 89 12.13 19.03 -24.97
N LEU A 90 13.44 19.25 -25.19
CA LEU A 90 13.96 20.39 -25.93
C LEU A 90 13.11 20.60 -27.19
N LYS A 91 12.39 21.73 -27.26
CA LYS A 91 11.81 22.20 -28.51
C LYS A 91 12.97 22.43 -29.46
N LYS A 92 13.28 21.44 -30.31
CA LYS A 92 14.16 21.63 -31.46
C LYS A 92 13.48 22.67 -32.35
N GLN A 93 13.82 23.93 -32.14
CA GLN A 93 13.49 25.00 -33.06
C GLN A 93 14.13 24.65 -34.40
N ARG A 94 13.31 24.15 -35.33
CA ARG A 94 13.68 24.08 -36.74
C ARG A 94 13.80 25.53 -37.20
N ARG A 95 15.02 26.09 -37.15
CA ARG A 95 15.37 27.32 -37.88
C ARG A 95 15.04 27.07 -39.35
N ARG A 96 13.92 27.60 -39.83
CA ARG A 96 13.63 27.70 -41.26
C ARG A 96 14.65 28.69 -41.83
N ARG A 97 15.59 28.18 -42.63
CA ARG A 97 16.42 28.97 -43.54
C ARG A 97 15.59 29.35 -44.75
#